data_AF-A0A0K2RT15-F1
#
_entry.id   AF-A0A0K2RT15-F1
#
_cell.length_a   1.000
_cell.length_b   1.000
_cell.length_c   1.000
_cell.angle_alpha   90.00
_cell.angle_beta   90.00
_cell.angle_gamma   90.00
#
_symmetry.space_group_name_H-M   'P 1'
#
loop_
_entity.id
_entity.type
_entity.pdbx_description
1 polymer ?
#
loop_
_entity_poly.entity_id
_entity_poly.type
_entity_poly.pdbx_seq_one_letter_code
_entity_poly.pdbx_strand_id
1 'polypeptide(L)'
;MTAIELADWIILGPGSWYTSVLPHLLLPEMRQALCDTPAKRCLTMNLAMDTKETSGMSAADHLDALRHYAPEFSVDVVLADPTSISDLKEFERAAGMIGAEVVLGKVGASSRRPVHDPLRLASAYHDIFGNS
;
A
#
# COMPACT_ATOMS: atom_id res chain seq x y z
N MET A 1 19.63 -15.52 6.84
CA MET A 1 19.72 -14.35 5.95
C MET A 1 18.61 -14.44 4.94
N THR A 2 17.43 -13.98 5.36
CA THR A 2 16.22 -13.98 4.55
C THR A 2 16.19 -12.70 3.71
N ALA A 3 15.55 -12.73 2.53
CA ALA A 3 15.49 -11.58 1.62
C ALA A 3 14.91 -10.29 2.24
N ILE A 4 14.21 -10.40 3.37
CA ILE A 4 13.62 -9.28 4.13
C ILE A 4 14.70 -8.48 4.89
N GLU A 5 15.83 -9.11 5.27
CA GLU A 5 16.90 -8.46 6.05
C GLU A 5 17.86 -7.63 5.17
N LEU A 6 17.85 -7.82 3.85
CA LEU A 6 18.74 -7.16 2.88
C LEU A 6 18.02 -6.20 1.94
N ALA A 7 16.69 -6.10 2.04
CA ALA A 7 15.92 -5.22 1.18
C ALA A 7 15.98 -3.79 1.70
N ASP A 8 16.31 -2.82 0.85
CA ASP A 8 16.16 -1.40 1.18
C ASP A 8 14.68 -1.00 1.26
N TRP A 9 13.82 -1.74 0.54
CA TRP A 9 12.38 -1.53 0.44
C TRP A 9 11.58 -2.83 0.49
N ILE A 10 10.47 -2.80 1.21
CA ILE A 10 9.43 -3.83 1.21
C ILE A 10 8.18 -3.25 0.56
N ILE A 11 7.67 -3.92 -0.46
CA ILE A 11 6.44 -3.54 -1.15
C ILE A 11 5.30 -4.44 -0.68
N LEU A 12 4.23 -3.83 -0.16
CA LEU A 12 2.98 -4.49 0.18
C LEU A 12 1.93 -4.17 -0.88
N GLY A 13 1.29 -5.21 -1.40
CA GLY A 13 0.33 -5.07 -2.49
C GLY A 13 0.97 -4.75 -3.85
N PRO A 14 0.14 -4.43 -4.87
CA PRO A 14 -1.33 -4.43 -4.84
C PRO A 14 -1.88 -5.87 -4.69
N GLY A 15 -3.12 -6.00 -4.24
CA GLY A 15 -3.75 -7.31 -4.03
C GLY A 15 -5.01 -7.25 -3.19
N SER A 16 -5.75 -8.36 -3.13
CA SER A 16 -6.96 -8.45 -2.33
C SER A 16 -6.68 -8.10 -0.86
N TRP A 17 -7.44 -7.16 -0.31
CA TRP A 17 -7.08 -6.54 0.97
C TRP A 17 -7.08 -7.55 2.13
N TYR A 18 -8.18 -8.30 2.28
CA TYR A 18 -8.38 -9.24 3.38
C TYR A 18 -7.75 -10.62 3.14
N THR A 19 -7.44 -10.96 1.90
CA THR A 19 -6.95 -12.30 1.52
C THR A 19 -5.52 -12.30 0.98
N SER A 20 -4.89 -11.13 0.78
CA SER A 20 -3.50 -11.03 0.33
C SER A 20 -2.69 -9.99 1.11
N VAL A 21 -3.21 -8.79 1.37
CA VAL A 21 -2.43 -7.73 2.06
C VAL A 21 -2.43 -7.94 3.57
N LEU A 22 -3.60 -7.88 4.22
CA LEU A 22 -3.74 -7.99 5.66
C LEU A 22 -3.25 -9.31 6.26
N PRO A 23 -3.42 -10.49 5.62
CA PRO A 23 -2.95 -11.75 6.19
C PRO A 23 -1.46 -11.77 6.53
N HIS A 24 -0.61 -11.06 5.77
CA HIS A 24 0.81 -10.92 6.09
C HIS A 24 1.06 -10.21 7.43
N LEU A 25 0.17 -9.29 7.83
CA LEU A 25 0.25 -8.55 9.09
C LEU A 25 -0.44 -9.27 10.26
N LEU A 26 -1.34 -10.23 9.97
CA LEU A 26 -2.03 -11.00 11.00
C LEU A 26 -1.16 -12.13 11.58
N LEU A 27 -0.17 -12.61 10.81
CA LEU A 27 0.82 -13.58 11.29
C LEU A 27 1.84 -12.88 12.20
N PRO A 28 1.93 -13.21 13.50
CA PRO A 28 2.77 -12.48 14.46
C PRO A 28 4.24 -12.41 14.07
N GLU A 29 4.82 -13.53 13.59
CA GLU A 29 6.23 -13.59 13.18
C GLU A 29 6.51 -12.70 11.97
N MET A 30 5.61 -12.70 10.99
CA MET A 30 5.75 -11.86 9.80
C MET A 30 5.59 -10.38 10.15
N ARG A 31 4.57 -10.03 10.97
CA ARG A 31 4.40 -8.66 11.46
C ARG A 31 5.62 -8.18 12.23
N GLN A 32 6.18 -9.01 13.11
CA GLN A 32 7.37 -8.65 13.88
C GLN A 32 8.57 -8.41 12.95
N ALA A 33 8.82 -9.29 11.99
CA ALA A 33 9.88 -9.10 11.00
C ALA A 33 9.67 -7.82 10.17
N LEU A 34 8.43 -7.54 9.80
CA LEU A 34 8.06 -6.32 9.08
C LEU A 34 8.16 -5.06 9.95
N CYS A 35 7.98 -5.13 11.26
CA CYS A 35 8.15 -3.99 12.18
C CYS A 35 9.63 -3.74 12.52
N ASP A 36 10.42 -4.79 12.69
CA ASP A 36 11.82 -4.70 13.15
C ASP A 36 12.82 -4.44 12.03
N THR A 37 12.44 -4.70 10.78
CA THR A 37 13.32 -4.47 9.62
C THR A 37 13.68 -2.99 9.47
N PRO A 38 14.94 -2.68 9.11
CA PRO A 38 15.35 -1.32 8.75
C PRO A 38 14.87 -0.90 7.35
N ALA A 39 14.30 -1.82 6.57
CA ALA A 39 13.77 -1.54 5.23
C ALA A 39 12.62 -0.52 5.30
N LYS A 40 12.60 0.41 4.34
CA LYS A 40 11.44 1.28 4.11
C LYS A 40 10.28 0.46 3.55
N ARG A 41 9.04 0.88 3.80
CA ARG A 41 7.81 0.16 3.47
C ARG A 41 6.97 0.98 2.51
N CYS A 42 6.67 0.42 1.34
CA CYS A 42 5.77 1.00 0.36
C CYS A 42 4.50 0.16 0.26
N LEU A 43 3.34 0.77 0.50
CA LEU A 43 2.04 0.15 0.29
C LEU A 43 1.45 0.63 -1.03
N THR A 44 1.17 -0.31 -1.93
CA THR A 44 0.58 -0.01 -3.23
C THR A 44 -0.91 -0.31 -3.21
N MET A 45 -1.72 0.74 -3.36
CA MET A 45 -3.18 0.65 -3.32
C MET A 45 -3.74 -0.06 -4.56
N ASN A 46 -4.91 -0.67 -4.40
CA ASN A 46 -5.66 -1.22 -5.53
C ASN A 46 -6.20 -0.12 -6.44
N LEU A 47 -6.47 -0.45 -7.71
CA LEU A 47 -7.13 0.48 -8.64
C LEU A 47 -8.66 0.46 -8.52
N ALA A 48 -9.20 -0.65 -8.00
CA ALA A 48 -10.62 -0.80 -7.69
C ALA A 48 -10.77 -0.98 -6.18
N MET A 49 -11.51 -0.07 -5.55
CA MET A 49 -11.79 -0.09 -4.11
C MET A 49 -13.06 -0.86 -3.78
N ASP A 50 -14.00 -0.96 -4.73
CA ASP A 50 -15.24 -1.70 -4.56
C ASP A 50 -15.09 -3.09 -5.19
N THR A 51 -14.62 -4.04 -4.38
CA THR A 51 -14.66 -5.46 -4.71
C THR A 51 -15.65 -6.19 -3.81
N LYS A 52 -15.98 -7.46 -4.12
CA LYS A 52 -16.84 -8.28 -3.25
C LYS A 52 -16.40 -8.31 -1.78
N GLU A 53 -15.10 -8.13 -1.51
CA GLU A 53 -14.51 -8.18 -0.17
C GLU A 53 -14.40 -6.80 0.51
N THR A 54 -14.59 -5.72 -0.24
CA THR A 54 -14.30 -4.31 0.19
C THR A 54 -15.47 -3.38 -0.19
N SER A 55 -16.66 -3.96 -0.36
CA SER A 55 -17.84 -3.25 -0.85
C SER A 55 -18.18 -2.07 0.06
N GLY A 56 -18.23 -0.88 -0.51
CA GLY A 56 -18.49 0.37 0.21
C GLY A 56 -17.30 0.97 0.96
N MET A 57 -16.10 0.38 0.84
CA MET A 57 -14.89 0.95 1.44
C MET A 57 -14.21 1.92 0.47
N SER A 58 -13.88 3.11 0.95
CA SER A 58 -12.99 4.06 0.29
C SER A 58 -11.53 3.61 0.41
N ALA A 59 -10.64 4.23 -0.36
CA ALA A 59 -9.20 4.02 -0.21
C ALA A 59 -8.69 4.36 1.21
N ALA A 60 -9.30 5.33 1.88
CA ALA A 60 -8.98 5.69 3.26
C ALA A 60 -9.41 4.59 4.24
N ASP A 61 -10.59 4.00 4.04
CA ASP A 61 -11.09 2.89 4.86
C ASP A 61 -10.16 1.67 4.81
N HIS A 62 -9.49 1.44 3.68
CA HIS A 62 -8.49 0.39 3.56
C HIS A 62 -7.28 0.65 4.48
N LEU A 63 -6.78 1.90 4.52
CA LEU A 63 -5.69 2.29 5.41
C LEU A 63 -6.10 2.22 6.89
N ASP A 64 -7.32 2.66 7.21
CA ASP A 64 -7.88 2.56 8.56
C ASP A 64 -8.05 1.09 8.99
N ALA A 65 -8.45 0.20 8.08
CA ALA A 65 -8.50 -1.23 8.35
C ALA A 65 -7.10 -1.80 8.64
N LEU A 66 -6.08 -1.43 7.85
CA LEU A 66 -4.69 -1.84 8.11
C LEU A 66 -4.23 -1.42 9.50
N ARG A 67 -4.47 -0.16 9.87
CA ARG A 67 -4.16 0.36 11.20
C ARG A 67 -4.91 -0.37 12.31
N HIS A 68 -6.18 -0.70 12.08
CA HIS A 68 -7.00 -1.41 13.06
C HIS A 68 -6.45 -2.81 13.36
N TYR A 69 -6.04 -3.55 12.33
CA TYR A 69 -5.52 -4.91 12.49
C TYR A 69 -4.05 -4.97 12.89
N ALA A 70 -3.26 -3.95 12.56
CA ALA A 70 -1.83 -3.89 12.86
C ALA A 70 -1.41 -2.49 13.33
N PRO A 71 -1.80 -2.07 14.55
CA PRO A 71 -1.57 -0.71 15.04
C PRO A 71 -0.10 -0.35 15.28
N GLU A 72 0.75 -1.37 15.49
CA GLU A 72 2.21 -1.24 15.66
C GLU A 72 2.94 -1.17 14.30
N PHE A 73 2.23 -1.45 13.19
CA PHE A 73 2.80 -1.48 11.86
C PHE A 73 2.67 -0.11 11.20
N SER A 74 3.79 0.44 10.75
CA SER A 74 3.86 1.69 10.00
C SER A 74 4.25 1.44 8.55
N VAL A 75 3.91 2.38 7.69
CA VAL A 75 4.28 2.39 6.28
C VAL A 75 4.95 3.72 5.99
N ASP A 76 6.04 3.73 5.22
CA ASP A 76 6.76 4.96 4.88
C ASP A 76 6.08 5.69 3.72
N VAL A 77 5.62 4.94 2.71
CA VAL A 77 4.98 5.49 1.51
C VAL A 77 3.71 4.72 1.14
N VAL A 78 2.64 5.43 0.81
CA VAL A 78 1.45 4.87 0.16
C VAL A 78 1.40 5.36 -1.28
N LEU A 79 1.55 4.44 -2.23
CA LEU A 79 1.37 4.69 -3.66
C LEU A 79 -0.09 4.44 -4.06
N ALA A 80 -0.75 5.44 -4.62
CA ALA A 80 -2.12 5.31 -5.13
C ALA A 80 -2.28 5.94 -6.52
N ASP A 81 -3.21 5.37 -7.30
CA ASP A 81 -3.66 6.00 -8.54
C ASP A 81 -4.67 7.11 -8.21
N PRO A 82 -4.51 8.34 -8.71
CA PRO A 82 -5.44 9.43 -8.45
C PRO A 82 -6.89 9.10 -8.80
N THR A 83 -7.11 8.21 -9.77
CA THR A 83 -8.45 7.82 -10.22
C THR A 83 -9.18 6.91 -9.24
N SER A 84 -8.47 6.30 -8.28
CA SER A 84 -9.06 5.44 -7.25
C SER A 84 -9.30 6.15 -5.91
N ILE A 85 -8.96 7.44 -5.81
CA ILE A 85 -9.13 8.26 -4.60
C ILE A 85 -10.31 9.22 -4.78
N SER A 86 -11.38 9.03 -4.01
CA SER A 86 -12.57 9.88 -4.05
C SER A 86 -12.43 11.15 -3.19
N ASP A 87 -11.73 11.06 -2.06
CA ASP A 87 -11.41 12.19 -1.18
C ASP A 87 -9.92 12.13 -0.80
N LEU A 88 -9.13 13.02 -1.41
CA LEU A 88 -7.69 13.06 -1.20
C LEU A 88 -7.32 13.48 0.22
N LYS A 89 -8.07 14.41 0.83
CA LYS A 89 -7.74 14.92 2.17
C LYS A 89 -7.98 13.85 3.23
N GLU A 90 -9.07 13.11 3.08
CA GLU A 90 -9.36 11.98 3.96
C GLU A 90 -8.30 10.89 3.81
N PHE A 91 -7.91 10.58 2.56
CA PHE A 91 -6.88 9.60 2.27
C PHE A 91 -5.50 9.97 2.84
N GLU A 92 -5.05 11.21 2.63
CA GLU A 92 -3.79 11.73 3.20
C GLU A 92 -3.81 11.71 4.72
N ARG A 93 -4.95 12.06 5.34
CA ARG A 93 -5.11 11.97 6.79
C ARG A 93 -4.97 10.53 7.27
N ALA A 94 -5.62 9.57 6.62
CA ALA A 94 -5.54 8.16 6.98
C ALA A 94 -4.12 7.59 6.79
N ALA A 95 -3.43 7.97 5.72
CA ALA A 95 -2.02 7.63 5.47
C ALA A 95 -1.10 8.18 6.57
N GLY A 96 -1.28 9.44 6.97
CA GLY A 96 -0.51 10.04 8.07
C GLY A 96 -0.71 9.31 9.41
N MET A 97 -1.89 8.74 9.65
CA MET A 97 -2.16 7.96 10.87
C MET A 97 -1.42 6.62 10.93
N ILE A 98 -0.89 6.13 9.80
CA ILE A 98 -0.01 4.94 9.72
C ILE A 98 1.45 5.31 9.45
N GLY A 99 1.81 6.60 9.55
CA GLY A 99 3.17 7.11 9.36
C GLY A 99 3.58 7.33 7.90
N ALA A 100 2.64 7.23 6.96
CA ALA A 100 2.96 7.24 5.53
C ALA A 100 2.81 8.61 4.87
N GLU A 101 3.72 8.90 3.96
CA GLU A 101 3.53 9.93 2.94
C GLU A 101 2.78 9.37 1.73
N VAL A 102 1.89 10.18 1.14
CA VAL A 102 1.13 9.78 -0.04
C VAL A 102 1.88 10.16 -1.32
N VAL A 103 2.07 9.18 -2.19
CA VAL A 103 2.55 9.38 -3.56
C VAL A 103 1.44 9.05 -4.55
N LEU A 104 1.06 10.03 -5.34
CA LEU A 104 0.06 9.89 -6.39
C LEU A 104 0.74 9.64 -7.74
N GLY A 105 0.47 8.48 -8.35
CA GLY A 105 1.02 8.10 -9.64
C GLY A 105 -0.03 7.49 -10.54
N LYS A 106 -0.10 7.89 -11.82
CA LYS A 106 -1.01 7.26 -12.78
C LYS A 106 -0.49 5.87 -13.15
N VAL A 107 -0.78 4.88 -12.33
CA VAL A 107 -0.24 3.53 -12.42
C VAL A 107 -1.22 2.54 -13.06
N GLY A 108 -2.46 2.94 -13.32
CA GLY A 108 -3.42 2.13 -14.08
C GLY A 108 -3.13 2.10 -15.59
N ALA A 109 -3.41 0.95 -16.22
CA ALA A 109 -3.44 0.81 -17.66
C ALA A 109 -4.61 1.60 -18.27
N SER A 110 -4.46 2.08 -19.51
CA SER A 110 -5.53 2.81 -20.22
C SER A 110 -6.74 1.93 -20.61
N SER A 111 -6.74 0.65 -20.21
CA SER A 111 -7.81 -0.30 -20.49
C SER A 111 -9.03 -0.05 -19.60
N ARG A 112 -10.20 -0.58 -19.99
CA ARG A 112 -11.41 -0.52 -19.15
C ARG A 112 -11.33 -1.38 -17.88
N ARG A 113 -10.30 -2.23 -17.74
CA ARG A 113 -10.11 -3.08 -16.56
C ARG A 113 -9.19 -2.38 -15.57
N PRO A 114 -9.46 -2.48 -14.25
CA PRO A 114 -8.63 -1.91 -13.20
C PRO A 114 -7.36 -2.77 -13.02
N VAL A 115 -6.43 -2.63 -13.96
CA VAL A 115 -5.15 -3.37 -13.99
C VAL A 115 -4.01 -2.36 -14.00
N HIS A 116 -3.02 -2.58 -13.13
CA HIS A 116 -1.81 -1.77 -13.10
C HIS A 116 -1.02 -1.94 -14.40
N ASP A 117 -0.55 -0.84 -14.97
CA ASP A 117 0.40 -0.81 -16.06
C ASP A 117 1.81 -1.08 -15.50
N PRO A 118 2.49 -2.17 -15.90
CA PRO A 118 3.78 -2.54 -15.32
C PRO A 118 4.87 -1.47 -15.50
N LEU A 119 4.87 -0.75 -16.62
CA LEU A 119 5.88 0.27 -16.89
C LEU A 119 5.64 1.52 -16.06
N ARG A 120 4.37 1.94 -15.91
CA ARG A 120 4.03 3.08 -15.06
C ARG A 120 4.26 2.78 -13.59
N LEU A 121 3.93 1.56 -13.15
CA LEU A 121 4.17 1.13 -11.79
C LEU A 121 5.67 1.04 -11.48
N ALA A 122 6.47 0.49 -12.39
CA ALA A 122 7.93 0.47 -12.25
C ALA A 122 8.54 1.87 -12.22
N SER A 123 8.05 2.80 -13.04
CA SER A 123 8.47 4.21 -13.01
C SER A 123 8.15 4.85 -11.68
N ALA A 124 6.92 4.66 -11.16
CA ALA A 124 6.53 5.21 -9.86
C ALA A 124 7.41 4.67 -8.72
N TYR A 125 7.71 3.38 -8.72
CA TYR A 125 8.65 2.80 -7.75
C TYR A 125 10.07 3.36 -7.89
N HIS A 126 10.56 3.54 -9.11
CA HIS A 126 11.87 4.15 -9.33
C HIS A 126 11.95 5.56 -8.74
N ASP A 127 10.92 6.38 -8.96
CA ASP A 127 10.85 7.73 -8.43
C ASP A 127 10.78 7.75 -6.89
N ILE A 128 9.98 6.86 -6.29
CA ILE A 128 9.86 6.72 -4.83
C ILE A 128 11.20 6.29 -4.21
N PHE A 129 11.84 5.28 -4.79
CA PHE A 129 13.05 4.68 -4.22
C PHE A 129 14.29 5.54 -4.48
N GLY A 130 14.31 6.32 -5.57
CA GLY A 130 15.40 7.23 -5.91
C GLY A 130 15.44 8.52 -5.11
N ASN A 131 14.32 8.92 -4.49
CA ASN A 131 14.21 10.14 -3.68
C ASN A 131 14.48 9.92 -2.18
N SER A 132 15.03 8.77 -1.79
CA SER A 132 15.05 8.25 -0.43
C SER A 132 16.42 8.11 0.22
#